data_AF-A0A2G6JJS1-F1
#
_entry.id   AF-A0A2G6JJS1-F1
#
_cell.length_a   1.000
_cell.length_b   1.000
_cell.length_c   1.000
_cell.angle_alpha   90.00
_cell.angle_beta   90.00
_cell.angle_gamma   90.00
#
_symmetry.space_group_name_H-M   'P 1'
#
loop_
_entity.id
_entity.type
_entity.pdbx_description
1 polymer ?
#
loop_
_entity_poly.entity_id
_entity_poly.type
_entity_poly.pdbx_seq_one_letter_code
_entity_poly.pdbx_strand_id
1 'polypeptide(L)'
;MLMARTRKEEKQLQLLAERLIDARERAGFETLEDAAKVVKIPAHTIRSYERGRFVPSALKIAQLASGYDMSADYLLGLTAKRKKAPKG
;
A
#
# COMPACT_ATOMS: atom_id res chain seq x y z
N MET A 1 1.39 -20.69 -18.79
CA MET A 1 1.77 -19.46 -19.51
C MET A 1 1.30 -18.28 -18.67
N LEU A 2 2.20 -17.58 -17.98
CA LEU A 2 1.83 -16.41 -17.16
C LEU A 2 1.51 -15.28 -18.15
N MET A 3 0.24 -14.87 -18.24
CA MET A 3 -0.10 -13.68 -19.04
C MET A 3 0.69 -12.50 -18.48
N ALA A 4 1.49 -11.86 -19.33
CA ALA A 4 2.13 -10.61 -18.99
C ALA A 4 1.06 -9.58 -18.62
N ARG A 5 1.30 -8.79 -17.58
CA ARG A 5 0.38 -7.71 -17.20
C ARG A 5 0.24 -6.74 -18.36
N THR A 6 -0.95 -6.21 -18.56
CA THR A 6 -1.16 -5.11 -19.50
C THR A 6 -0.44 -3.85 -19.02
N ARG A 7 -0.07 -2.95 -19.94
CA ARG A 7 0.49 -1.63 -19.61
C ARG A 7 -0.35 -0.87 -18.57
N LYS A 8 -1.68 -1.03 -18.63
CA LYS A 8 -2.62 -0.41 -17.69
C LYS A 8 -2.46 -0.99 -16.28
N GLU A 9 -2.40 -2.31 -16.16
CA GLU A 9 -2.20 -3.01 -14.88
C GLU A 9 -0.82 -2.73 -14.28
N GLU A 10 0.23 -2.65 -15.10
CA GLU A 10 1.57 -2.26 -14.65
C GLU A 10 1.57 -0.85 -14.07
N LYS A 11 0.95 0.11 -14.77
CA LYS A 11 0.82 1.49 -14.28
C LYS A 11 0.03 1.55 -12.97
N GLN A 12 -1.02 0.75 -12.83
CA GLN A 12 -1.80 0.68 -11.59
C GLN A 12 -0.98 0.08 -10.43
N LEU A 13 -0.21 -0.97 -10.67
CA LEU A 13 0.65 -1.56 -9.65
C LEU A 13 1.79 -0.61 -9.23
N GLN A 14 2.34 0.12 -10.19
CA GLN A 14 3.35 1.14 -9.91
C GLN A 14 2.77 2.26 -9.04
N LEU A 15 1.56 2.74 -9.36
CA LEU A 15 0.87 3.73 -8.55
C LEU A 15 0.57 3.22 -7.13
N LEU A 16 0.11 1.97 -7.00
CA LEU A 16 -0.11 1.35 -5.69
C LEU A 16 1.20 1.30 -4.87
N ALA A 17 2.30 0.89 -5.49
CA ALA A 17 3.62 0.84 -4.85
C ALA A 17 4.05 2.22 -4.32
N GLU A 18 3.92 3.26 -5.15
CA GLU A 18 4.22 4.65 -4.77
C GLU A 18 3.35 5.14 -3.61
N ARG A 19 2.05 4.82 -3.62
CA ARG A 19 1.14 5.24 -2.55
C ARG A 19 1.36 4.47 -1.25
N LEU A 20 1.87 3.25 -1.30
CA LEU A 20 2.29 2.54 -0.09
C LEU A 20 3.51 3.18 0.56
N ILE A 21 4.47 3.66 -0.25
CA ILE A 21 5.63 4.42 0.24
C ILE A 21 5.15 5.74 0.88
N ASP A 22 4.36 6.55 0.17
CA ASP A 22 3.84 7.83 0.70
C ASP A 22 3.03 7.61 1.99
N ALA A 23 2.20 6.57 2.04
CA ALA A 23 1.42 6.24 3.24
C ALA A 23 2.30 5.88 4.43
N ARG A 24 3.33 5.04 4.22
CA ARG A 24 4.28 4.63 5.27
C ARG A 24 5.04 5.83 5.83
N GLU A 25 5.60 6.65 4.94
CA GLU A 25 6.40 7.83 5.32
C GLU A 25 5.54 8.87 6.07
N ARG A 26 4.30 9.11 5.60
CA ARG A 26 3.37 10.04 6.28
C ARG A 26 2.87 9.54 7.62
N ALA A 27 2.82 8.22 7.80
CA ALA A 27 2.52 7.62 9.09
C ALA A 27 3.72 7.68 10.06
N GLY A 28 4.87 8.22 9.62
CA GLY A 28 6.05 8.42 10.46
C GLY A 28 6.98 7.20 10.53
N PHE A 29 6.84 6.23 9.63
CA PHE A 29 7.68 5.03 9.63
C PHE A 29 8.85 5.15 8.64
N GLU A 30 10.02 5.49 9.16
CA GLU A 30 11.26 5.65 8.36
C GLU A 30 11.81 4.30 7.87
N THR A 31 11.59 3.23 8.64
CA THR A 31 12.07 1.87 8.31
C THR A 31 10.92 0.92 8.00
N LEU A 32 11.21 -0.12 7.22
CA LEU A 32 10.23 -1.18 6.92
C LEU A 32 9.98 -2.07 8.14
N GLU A 33 10.95 -2.15 9.04
CA GLU A 33 10.90 -2.89 10.30
C GLU A 33 9.90 -2.24 11.26
N ASP A 34 9.89 -0.90 11.35
CA ASP A 34 8.92 -0.19 12.18
C ASP A 34 7.52 -0.25 11.59
N ALA A 35 7.40 -0.07 10.28
CA ALA A 35 6.14 -0.27 9.57
C ALA A 35 5.60 -1.69 9.81
N ALA A 36 6.44 -2.72 9.71
CA ALA A 36 6.06 -4.12 9.90
C ALA A 36 5.46 -4.39 11.29
N LYS A 37 5.98 -3.76 12.34
CA LYS A 37 5.46 -3.88 13.71
C LYS A 37 4.04 -3.34 13.82
N VAL A 38 3.70 -2.28 13.08
CA VAL A 38 2.39 -1.63 13.15
C VAL A 38 1.36 -2.32 12.25
N VAL A 39 1.71 -2.58 10.99
CA VAL A 39 0.76 -3.20 10.03
C VAL A 39 0.66 -4.73 10.18
N LYS A 40 1.55 -5.35 10.98
CA LYS A 40 1.64 -6.80 11.19
C LYS A 40 1.89 -7.59 9.89
N ILE A 41 2.66 -7.01 8.97
CA ILE A 41 3.11 -7.63 7.72
C ILE A 41 4.64 -7.67 7.74
N PRO A 42 5.30 -8.79 7.38
CA PRO A 42 6.75 -8.84 7.35
C PRO A 42 7.39 -7.76 6.47
N ALA A 43 8.49 -7.15 6.91
CA ALA A 43 9.18 -6.07 6.21
C ALA A 43 9.56 -6.44 4.75
N HIS A 44 9.99 -7.68 4.50
CA HIS A 44 10.30 -8.14 3.14
C HIS A 44 9.07 -8.22 2.23
N THR A 45 7.89 -8.48 2.80
CA THR A 45 6.62 -8.49 2.09
C THR A 45 6.19 -7.07 1.76
N ILE A 46 6.29 -6.13 2.71
CA ILE A 46 6.06 -4.69 2.48
C ILE A 46 6.99 -4.17 1.37
N ARG A 47 8.30 -4.50 1.46
CA ARG A 47 9.30 -4.16 0.44
C ARG A 47 8.89 -4.63 -0.96
N SER A 48 8.28 -5.80 -1.05
CA SER A 48 7.85 -6.35 -2.34
C SER A 48 6.62 -5.64 -2.90
N TYR A 49 5.75 -5.12 -2.04
CA TYR A 49 4.62 -4.27 -2.42
C TYR A 49 5.10 -2.88 -2.86
N GLU A 50 5.98 -2.23 -2.09
CA GLU A 50 6.56 -0.92 -2.41
C GLU A 50 7.46 -0.94 -3.66
N ARG A 51 7.86 -2.13 -4.14
CA ARG A 51 8.59 -2.31 -5.39
C ARG A 51 7.70 -2.74 -6.56
N GLY A 52 6.38 -2.82 -6.36
CA GLY A 52 5.44 -3.29 -7.39
C GLY A 52 5.68 -4.73 -7.85
N ARG A 53 6.35 -5.57 -7.05
CA ARG A 53 6.60 -6.98 -7.42
C ARG A 53 5.34 -7.82 -7.24
N PHE A 54 4.63 -7.60 -6.13
CA PHE A 54 3.39 -8.30 -5.79
C PHE A 54 2.25 -7.34 -5.52
N VAL A 55 1.04 -7.79 -5.82
CA VAL A 55 -0.20 -7.11 -5.46
C VAL A 55 -0.60 -7.60 -4.05
N PRO A 56 -0.77 -6.70 -3.06
CA PRO A 56 -1.33 -7.08 -1.77
C PRO A 56 -2.78 -7.56 -1.94
N SER A 57 -3.21 -8.54 -1.14
CA SER A 57 -4.63 -8.92 -1.13
C SER A 57 -5.49 -7.82 -0.49
N ALA A 58 -6.80 -7.86 -0.70
CA ALA A 58 -7.74 -6.91 -0.11
C ALA A 58 -7.56 -6.78 1.43
N LEU A 59 -7.38 -7.90 2.13
CA LEU A 59 -7.15 -7.90 3.59
C LEU A 59 -5.84 -7.19 3.97
N LYS A 60 -4.77 -7.39 3.20
CA LYS A 60 -3.48 -6.70 3.41
C LYS A 60 -3.59 -5.21 3.13
N ILE A 61 -4.35 -4.80 2.12
CA ILE A 61 -4.65 -3.38 1.88
C ILE A 61 -5.40 -2.78 3.06
N ALA A 62 -6.41 -3.48 3.60
CA ALA A 62 -7.12 -3.01 4.79
C ALA A 62 -6.20 -2.86 6.02
N GLN A 63 -5.28 -3.82 6.22
CA GLN A 63 -4.26 -3.77 7.27
C GLN A 63 -3.31 -2.57 7.10
N LEU A 64 -2.76 -2.38 5.90
CA LEU A 64 -1.87 -1.24 5.58
C LEU A 64 -2.60 0.10 5.78
N ALA A 65 -3.82 0.22 5.25
CA ALA A 65 -4.67 1.39 5.41
C ALA A 65 -4.95 1.68 6.89
N SER A 66 -5.18 0.66 7.71
CA SER A 66 -5.37 0.83 9.15
C SER A 66 -4.10 1.22 9.89
N GLY A 67 -2.97 0.57 9.62
CA GLY A 67 -1.73 0.85 10.33
C GLY A 67 -1.09 2.17 9.95
N TYR A 68 -1.38 2.70 8.75
CA TYR A 68 -0.88 4.00 8.30
C TYR A 68 -1.88 5.16 8.49
N ASP A 69 -3.07 4.91 9.06
CA ASP A 69 -4.18 5.87 9.13
C ASP A 69 -4.55 6.50 7.77
N MET A 70 -4.60 5.66 6.74
CA MET A 70 -4.92 6.03 5.35
C MET A 70 -6.18 5.32 4.86
N SER A 71 -6.83 5.87 3.84
CA SER A 71 -7.95 5.21 3.15
C SER A 71 -7.42 4.14 2.19
N ALA A 72 -8.16 3.03 2.05
CA ALA A 72 -7.84 2.02 1.04
C ALA A 72 -7.96 2.60 -0.38
N ASP A 73 -8.93 3.50 -0.61
CA ASP A 73 -9.09 4.23 -1.87
C ASP A 73 -7.86 5.06 -2.22
N TYR A 74 -7.22 5.67 -1.22
CA TYR A 74 -5.93 6.31 -1.41
C TYR A 74 -4.91 5.26 -1.82
N LEU A 75 -4.68 4.19 -1.07
CA LEU A 75 -3.67 3.20 -1.46
C LEU A 75 -3.89 2.65 -2.89
N LEU A 76 -5.15 2.41 -3.26
CA LEU A 76 -5.57 1.80 -4.52
C LEU A 76 -5.59 2.73 -5.74
N GLY A 77 -5.19 4.00 -5.63
CA GLY A 77 -5.22 4.88 -6.80
C GLY A 77 -6.53 5.64 -7.01
N LEU A 78 -7.60 5.33 -6.25
CA LEU A 78 -8.98 5.73 -6.55
C LEU A 78 -9.31 7.18 -6.16
N THR A 79 -8.56 7.76 -5.23
CA THR A 79 -8.73 9.15 -4.79
C THR A 79 -7.41 9.81 -4.44
N ALA A 80 -7.33 11.14 -4.51
CA ALA A 80 -6.22 11.90 -3.94
C ALA A 80 -6.39 12.14 -2.43
N LYS A 81 -7.59 11.90 -1.87
CA LYS A 81 -7.89 12.10 -0.45
C LYS A 81 -7.27 10.98 0.41
N ARG A 82 -6.32 11.35 1.24
CA ARG A 82 -5.49 10.42 2.03
C ARG A 82 -6.22 9.78 3.21
N LYS A 83 -6.77 10.61 4.09
CA LYS A 83 -7.36 10.15 5.34
C LYS A 83 -8.67 9.40 5.09
N LYS A 84 -8.95 8.43 5.97
CA LYS A 84 -10.28 7.80 6.03
C LYS A 84 -11.34 8.89 6.22
N ALA A 85 -12.50 8.72 5.60
CA ALA A 85 -13.65 9.56 5.92
C ALA A 85 -13.86 9.53 7.44
N PRO A 86 -14.22 10.67 8.08
CA PRO A 86 -14.55 10.68 9.49
C PRO A 86 -15.57 9.56 9.76
N LYS A 87 -15.28 8.69 10.73
CA LYS A 87 -16.29 7.78 11.23
C LYS A 87 -17.34 8.65 11.91
N GLY A 88 -18.49 8.79 11.26
CA GLY A 88 -19.69 9.36 11.87
C GLY A 88 -20.15 8.51 13.05
#